data_AF-A0A2V9SKY9-F1
#
_entry.id   AF-A0A2V9SKY9-F1
#
_cell.length_a   1.000
_cell.length_b   1.000
_cell.length_c   1.000
_cell.angle_alpha   90.00
_cell.angle_beta   90.00
_cell.angle_gamma   90.00
#
_symmetry.space_group_name_H-M   'P 1'
#
loop_
_entity.id
_entity.type
_entity.pdbx_description
1 polymer ?
#
loop_
_entity_poly.entity_id
_entity_poly.type
_entity_poly.pdbx_seq_one_letter_code
_entity_poly.pdbx_strand_id
1 'polypeptide(L)'
;QMEQCQAKDEDCEGLVNYALSIQDVEVAAFFRELSDGRFRVSMRSKGLLNVAAVAERFGGGGHECASGFSVEGPLSDAVARVLGQLRIGPSAE
;
A
#
# COMPACT_ATOMS: atom_id res chain seq x y z
N GLN A 1 16.30 -5.86 -3.66
CA GLN A 1 15.69 -6.25 -4.96
C GLN A 1 15.87 -5.18 -6.03
N MET A 2 15.59 -3.90 -5.76
CA MET A 2 15.73 -2.82 -6.74
C MET A 2 17.16 -2.67 -7.29
N GLU A 3 18.18 -2.81 -6.44
CA GLU A 3 19.59 -2.77 -6.86
C GLU A 3 19.93 -3.85 -7.90
N GLN A 4 19.37 -5.05 -7.77
CA GLN A 4 19.61 -6.16 -8.71
C GLN A 4 19.06 -5.83 -10.11
N CYS A 5 18.01 -5.02 -10.17
CA CYS A 5 17.39 -4.56 -11.42
C CYS A 5 17.92 -3.19 -11.88
N GLN A 6 18.88 -2.59 -11.15
CA GLN A 6 19.33 -1.20 -11.36
C GLN A 6 18.17 -0.18 -11.37
N ALA A 7 17.08 -0.50 -10.66
CA ALA A 7 15.87 0.30 -10.64
C ALA A 7 15.98 1.45 -9.64
N LYS A 8 15.44 2.61 -10.02
CA LYS A 8 15.28 3.80 -9.19
C LYS A 8 13.90 3.84 -8.56
N ASP A 9 13.72 4.75 -7.62
CA ASP A 9 12.43 5.00 -6.99
C ASP A 9 11.34 5.43 -7.97
N GLU A 10 11.73 6.15 -9.01
CA GLU A 10 10.87 6.65 -10.10
C GLU A 10 10.33 5.48 -10.94
N ASP A 11 11.13 4.42 -11.16
CA ASP A 11 10.71 3.24 -11.92
C ASP A 11 9.59 2.44 -11.24
N CYS A 12 9.46 2.63 -9.92
CA CYS A 12 8.43 1.99 -9.12
C CYS A 12 7.19 2.88 -8.91
N GLU A 13 7.18 4.09 -9.47
CA GLU A 13 6.03 4.98 -9.41
C GLU A 13 4.89 4.41 -10.25
N GLY A 14 3.65 4.50 -9.75
CA GLY A 14 2.48 4.01 -10.47
C GLY A 14 2.32 2.48 -10.53
N LEU A 15 3.28 1.66 -10.08
CA LEU A 15 3.15 0.20 -10.03
C LEU A 15 1.88 -0.27 -9.32
N VAL A 16 1.50 0.40 -8.23
CA VAL A 16 0.27 0.12 -7.49
C VAL A 16 -1.00 0.29 -8.34
N ASN A 17 -0.99 1.17 -9.35
CA ASN A 17 -2.13 1.37 -10.24
C ASN A 17 -2.32 0.19 -11.20
N TYR A 18 -1.24 -0.47 -11.62
CA TYR A 18 -1.33 -1.69 -12.42
C TYR A 18 -2.04 -2.81 -11.65
N ALA A 19 -1.68 -2.99 -10.37
CA ALA A 19 -2.39 -3.93 -9.51
C ALA A 19 -3.88 -3.56 -9.36
N LEU A 20 -4.20 -2.27 -9.19
CA LEU A 20 -5.59 -1.81 -9.09
C LEU A 20 -6.38 -1.97 -10.41
N SER A 21 -5.72 -1.91 -11.57
CA SER A 21 -6.38 -2.04 -12.89
C SER A 21 -6.94 -3.43 -13.17
N ILE A 22 -6.57 -4.44 -12.38
CA ILE A 22 -7.15 -5.77 -12.45
C ILE A 22 -8.64 -5.65 -12.10
N GLN A 23 -9.50 -6.24 -12.93
CA GLN A 23 -10.95 -6.00 -12.92
C GLN A 23 -11.56 -6.12 -11.51
N ASP A 24 -11.22 -7.18 -10.79
CA ASP A 24 -11.85 -7.51 -9.50
C ASP A 24 -11.04 -7.03 -8.28
N VAL A 25 -9.97 -6.25 -8.50
CA VAL A 25 -9.17 -5.66 -7.40
C VAL A 25 -9.80 -4.35 -6.97
N GLU A 26 -10.23 -4.28 -5.71
CA GLU A 26 -10.84 -3.07 -5.12
C GLU A 26 -9.83 -2.18 -4.38
N VAL A 27 -8.78 -2.80 -3.85
CA VAL A 27 -7.70 -2.14 -3.13
C VAL A 27 -6.38 -2.78 -3.50
N ALA A 28 -5.38 -1.97 -3.80
CA ALA A 28 -4.01 -2.38 -4.04
C ALA A 28 -3.07 -1.71 -3.03
N ALA A 29 -2.11 -2.47 -2.52
CA ALA A 29 -1.03 -1.97 -1.68
C ALA A 29 0.31 -2.44 -2.25
N PHE A 30 1.25 -1.51 -2.38
CA PHE A 30 2.59 -1.78 -2.88
C PHE A 30 3.61 -1.44 -1.80
N PHE A 31 4.43 -2.43 -1.44
CA PHE A 31 5.48 -2.31 -0.44
C PHE A 31 6.82 -2.18 -1.14
N ARG A 32 7.53 -1.09 -0.87
CA ARG A 32 8.85 -0.83 -1.40
C ARG A 32 9.84 -0.66 -0.26
N GLU A 33 10.91 -1.43 -0.29
CA GLU A 33 12.02 -1.29 0.65
C GLU A 33 12.73 0.06 0.45
N LEU A 34 13.01 0.74 1.55
CA LEU A 34 13.78 1.98 1.62
C LEU A 34 15.21 1.66 2.08
N SER A 35 16.14 2.58 1.81
CA SER A 35 17.55 2.43 2.18
C SER A 35 17.81 2.31 3.69
N ASP A 36 16.86 2.75 4.52
CA ASP A 36 16.92 2.67 5.99
C ASP A 36 16.29 1.36 6.55
N GLY A 37 15.93 0.41 5.69
CA GLY A 37 15.35 -0.87 6.08
C GLY A 37 13.86 -0.81 6.41
N ARG A 38 13.21 0.35 6.23
CA ARG A 38 11.74 0.48 6.32
C ARG A 38 11.09 0.18 4.98
N PHE A 39 9.77 0.02 4.99
CA PHE A 39 8.98 -0.13 3.79
C PHE A 39 8.07 1.07 3.57
N ARG A 40 8.18 1.71 2.41
CA ARG A 40 7.19 2.65 1.91
C ARG A 40 5.99 1.85 1.38
N VAL A 41 4.81 2.12 1.92
CA VAL A 41 3.57 1.51 1.49
C VAL A 41 2.77 2.54 0.70
N SER A 42 2.48 2.22 -0.56
CA SER A 42 1.60 3.01 -1.42
C SER A 42 0.29 2.27 -1.59
N MET A 43 -0.83 2.92 -1.30
CA MET A 43 -2.16 2.32 -1.41
C MET A 43 -3.02 3.02 -2.45
N ARG A 44 -3.86 2.25 -3.10
CA ARG A 44 -4.90 2.74 -4.01
C ARG A 44 -6.20 1.96 -3.80
N SER A 45 -7.33 2.62 -3.99
CA SER A 45 -8.64 1.98 -4.01
C SER A 45 -9.50 2.51 -5.16
N LYS A 46 -10.45 1.70 -5.61
CA LYS A 46 -11.54 2.12 -6.51
C LYS A 46 -12.64 2.92 -5.80
N GLY A 47 -12.54 3.11 -4.49
CA GLY A 47 -13.44 3.96 -3.70
C GLY A 47 -14.31 3.22 -2.69
N LEU A 48 -14.31 1.88 -2.70
CA LEU A 48 -15.03 1.08 -1.70
C LEU A 48 -14.40 1.15 -0.30
N LEU A 49 -13.10 1.46 -0.21
CA LEU A 49 -12.39 1.52 1.06
C LEU A 49 -11.53 2.79 1.11
N ASN A 50 -11.72 3.57 2.18
CA ASN A 50 -10.92 4.76 2.44
C ASN A 50 -9.51 4.34 2.89
N VAL A 51 -8.55 4.39 1.97
CA VAL A 51 -7.15 4.04 2.24
C VAL A 51 -6.39 5.13 2.98
N ALA A 52 -6.88 6.37 3.01
CA ALA A 52 -6.30 7.42 3.86
C ALA A 52 -6.48 7.10 5.34
N ALA A 53 -7.68 6.68 5.75
CA ALA A 53 -7.95 6.27 7.13
C ALA A 53 -7.08 5.08 7.57
N VAL A 54 -6.72 4.18 6.64
CA VAL A 54 -5.74 3.11 6.92
C VAL A 54 -4.35 3.71 7.11
N ALA A 55 -3.90 4.58 6.21
CA ALA A 55 -2.57 5.19 6.28
C ALA A 55 -2.36 6.03 7.55
N GLU A 56 -3.37 6.76 7.99
CA GLU A 56 -3.34 7.57 9.22
C GLU A 56 -3.05 6.73 10.47
N ARG A 57 -3.55 5.49 10.54
CA ARG A 57 -3.28 4.55 11.65
C ARG A 57 -1.81 4.13 11.74
N PHE A 58 -1.07 4.29 10.64
CA PHE A 58 0.36 4.04 10.56
C PHE A 58 1.17 5.35 10.55
N GLY A 59 0.55 6.49 10.85
CA GLY A 59 1.21 7.80 10.88
C GLY A 59 1.51 8.40 9.49
N GLY A 60 0.88 7.89 8.43
CA GLY A 60 0.91 8.50 7.10
C GLY A 60 -0.36 9.29 6.81
N GLY A 61 -0.74 9.34 5.53
CA GLY A 61 -1.93 10.05 5.09
C GLY A 61 -2.09 10.06 3.56
N GLY A 62 -3.02 10.89 3.07
CA GLY A 62 -3.30 11.05 1.64
C GLY A 62 -4.78 11.29 1.38
N HIS A 63 -5.26 10.78 0.25
CA HIS A 63 -6.65 10.86 -0.18
C HIS A 63 -7.36 9.52 0.01
N GLU A 64 -8.69 9.55 0.04
CA GLU A 64 -9.53 8.37 0.27
C GLU A 64 -9.21 7.21 -0.69
N CYS A 65 -8.87 7.51 -1.95
CA CYS A 65 -8.51 6.52 -2.96
C CYS A 65 -6.99 6.36 -3.20
N ALA A 66 -6.16 7.18 -2.56
CA ALA A 66 -4.71 7.19 -2.81
C ALA A 66 -3.95 7.73 -1.59
N SER A 67 -3.26 6.83 -0.88
CA SER A 67 -2.55 7.18 0.35
C SER A 67 -1.20 6.48 0.44
N GLY A 68 -0.40 6.87 1.42
CA GLY A 68 0.83 6.16 1.72
C GLY A 68 1.39 6.46 3.10
N PHE A 69 2.23 5.54 3.57
CA PHE A 69 2.88 5.58 4.88
C PHE A 69 4.19 4.79 4.83
N SER A 70 4.96 4.83 5.91
CA SER A 70 6.16 4.01 6.06
C SER A 70 5.99 3.08 7.26
N VAL A 71 6.46 1.84 7.14
CA VAL A 71 6.41 0.84 8.22
C VAL A 71 7.78 0.23 8.46
N GLU A 72 8.05 -0.08 9.72
CA GLU A 72 9.27 -0.75 10.15
C GLU A 72 9.03 -2.26 10.35
N GLY A 73 10.14 -3.00 10.35
CA GLY A 73 10.15 -4.44 10.60
C GLY A 73 10.18 -5.29 9.32
N PRO A 74 10.17 -6.62 9.46
CA PRO A 74 10.20 -7.54 8.33
C PRO A 74 9.00 -7.34 7.40
N LEU A 75 9.20 -7.57 6.11
CA LEU A 75 8.14 -7.45 5.10
C LEU A 75 6.91 -8.31 5.44
N SER A 76 7.11 -9.52 5.97
CA SER A 76 6.01 -10.40 6.41
C SER A 76 5.09 -9.73 7.43
N ASP A 77 5.69 -9.06 8.40
CA ASP A 77 5.00 -8.45 9.53
C ASP A 77 4.31 -7.16 9.08
N ALA A 78 5.01 -6.37 8.25
CA ALA A 78 4.43 -5.21 7.58
C ALA A 78 3.18 -5.59 6.78
N VAL A 79 3.26 -6.62 5.94
CA VAL A 79 2.13 -7.11 5.15
C VAL A 79 0.98 -7.57 6.05
N ALA A 80 1.25 -8.38 7.08
CA ALA A 80 0.22 -8.85 8.00
C ALA A 80 -0.50 -7.70 8.73
N ARG A 81 0.24 -6.69 9.19
CA ARG A 81 -0.32 -5.51 9.87
C ARG A 81 -1.23 -4.71 8.95
N VAL A 82 -0.81 -4.47 7.70
CA VAL A 82 -1.59 -3.72 6.72
C VAL A 82 -2.84 -4.48 6.29
N LEU A 83 -2.72 -5.78 5.99
CA LEU A 83 -3.86 -6.64 5.66
C LEU A 83 -4.89 -6.70 6.81
N GLY A 84 -4.44 -6.66 8.06
CA GLY A 84 -5.32 -6.59 9.23
C GLY A 84 -6.20 -5.33 9.28
N GLN A 85 -5.77 -4.22 8.68
CA GLN A 85 -6.54 -2.97 8.60
C GLN A 85 -7.42 -2.89 7.34
N LEU A 86 -7.15 -3.74 6.34
CA LEU A 86 -7.87 -3.78 5.05
C LEU A 86 -9.14 -4.63 5.07
N ARG A 87 -9.66 -4.96 6.25
CA ARG A 87 -10.87 -5.77 6.38
C ARG A 87 -12.09 -4.98 5.93
N ILE A 88 -12.59 -5.33 4.75
CA ILE A 88 -13.94 -5.01 4.32
C ILE A 88 -14.85 -5.81 5.26
N GLY A 89 -15.55 -5.13 6.18
CA GLY A 89 -16.65 -5.78 6.90
C GLY A 89 -17.68 -6.28 5.88
N PRO A 90 -18.49 -7.31 6.17
CA PRO A 90 -19.59 -7.65 5.27
C PRO A 90 -20.38 -6.37 5.01
N SER A 91 -20.48 -5.96 3.75
CA SER A 91 -21.33 -4.86 3.34
C SER A 91 -22.67 -5.07 4.02
N ALA A 92 -23.06 -4.13 4.88
CA ALA A 92 -24.34 -4.20 5.57
C ALA A 92 -25.43 -4.28 4.49
N GLU A 93 -26.13 -5.41 4.45
CA GLU A 93 -27.47 -5.53 3.87
C GLU A 93 -28.48 -4.86 4.81
#